data_AF-A0AAW8L7F2-F1
#
_entry.id   AF-A0AAW8L7F2-F1
#
_cell.length_a   1.000
_cell.length_b   1.000
_cell.length_c   1.000
_cell.angle_alpha   90.00
_cell.angle_beta   90.00
_cell.angle_gamma   90.00
#
_symmetry.space_group_name_H-M   'P 1'
#
loop_
_entity.id
_entity.type
_entity.pdbx_description
1 polymer ?
#
loop_
_entity_poly.entity_id
_entity_poly.type
_entity_poly.pdbx_seq_one_letter_code
_entity_poly.pdbx_strand_id
1 'polypeptide(L)'
;TTHEQNIALADVPQKDLFDVWQALEQQNMARAHIGFITDIISCPGGDFCSLANAKSIPIAEAITRRFDDLDKVYDLGHLDLNISGCMNACGHHHVGNIGILGVDKKGAEFYQITLGGN
;
A
#
# COMPACT_ATOMS: atom_id res chain seq x y z
N THR A 1 5.55 -14.68 0.63
CA THR A 1 4.96 -13.34 0.82
C THR A 1 5.93 -12.50 1.62
N THR A 2 5.85 -11.18 1.54
CA THR A 2 6.70 -10.25 2.31
C THR A 2 5.90 -9.61 3.45
N HIS A 3 6.59 -8.86 4.31
CA HIS A 3 5.95 -8.11 5.38
C HIS A 3 5.11 -6.93 4.82
N GLU A 4 5.53 -6.38 3.69
CA GLU A 4 4.90 -5.29 2.93
C GLU A 4 3.66 -5.74 2.15
N GLN A 5 3.09 -6.91 2.49
CA GLN A 5 1.92 -7.49 1.82
C GLN A 5 2.14 -7.88 0.35
N ASN A 6 3.40 -8.00 -0.10
CA ASN A 6 3.75 -8.39 -1.46
C ASN A 6 3.95 -9.90 -1.65
N ILE A 7 3.94 -10.33 -2.91
CA ILE A 7 4.28 -11.70 -3.34
C ILE A 7 5.70 -11.70 -3.89
N ALA A 8 6.54 -12.61 -3.38
CA ALA A 8 7.87 -12.87 -3.91
C ALA A 8 7.87 -14.21 -4.65
N LEU A 9 8.18 -14.19 -5.94
CA LEU A 9 8.42 -15.39 -6.75
C LEU A 9 9.90 -15.78 -6.62
N ALA A 10 10.20 -16.66 -5.66
CA ALA A 10 11.55 -17.13 -5.41
C ALA A 10 12.01 -18.17 -6.44
N ASP A 11 13.33 -18.33 -6.58
CA ASP A 11 13.98 -19.41 -7.35
C ASP A 11 13.63 -19.47 -8.85
N VAL A 12 13.24 -18.33 -9.46
CA VAL A 12 13.04 -18.23 -10.91
C VAL A 12 14.40 -18.36 -11.61
N PRO A 13 14.61 -19.36 -12.50
CA PRO A 13 15.84 -19.45 -13.27
C PRO A 13 16.03 -18.20 -14.13
N GLN A 14 17.25 -17.65 -14.16
CA GLN A 14 17.53 -16.39 -14.87
C GLN A 14 17.09 -16.40 -16.34
N LYS A 15 17.20 -17.56 -17.00
CA LYS A 15 16.77 -17.74 -18.40
C LYS A 15 15.26 -17.58 -18.61
N ASP A 16 14.45 -17.80 -17.57
CA ASP A 16 12.99 -17.78 -17.62
C ASP A 16 12.41 -16.45 -17.09
N LEU A 17 13.27 -15.55 -16.57
CA LEU A 17 12.86 -14.30 -15.92
C LEU A 17 12.05 -13.38 -16.84
N PHE A 18 12.44 -13.27 -18.11
CA PHE A 18 11.75 -12.41 -19.07
C PHE A 18 10.35 -12.92 -19.37
N ASP A 19 10.17 -14.23 -19.55
CA ASP A 19 8.88 -14.84 -19.81
C ASP A 19 7.93 -14.67 -18.61
N VAL A 20 8.46 -14.83 -17.39
CA VAL A 20 7.70 -14.57 -16.15
C VAL A 20 7.27 -13.10 -16.07
N TRP A 21 8.19 -12.17 -16.32
CA TRP A 21 7.87 -10.74 -16.33
C TRP A 21 6.79 -10.40 -17.36
N GLN A 22 6.88 -10.93 -18.58
CA GLN A 22 5.86 -10.71 -19.63
C GLN A 22 4.49 -11.27 -19.22
N ALA A 23 4.44 -12.45 -18.58
CA ALA A 23 3.19 -13.03 -18.10
C ALA A 23 2.55 -12.16 -17.00
N LEU A 24 3.36 -11.61 -16.08
CA LEU A 24 2.90 -10.71 -15.02
C LEU A 24 2.43 -9.36 -15.58
N GLU A 25 3.11 -8.82 -16.60
CA GLU A 25 2.74 -7.57 -17.27
C GLU A 25 1.33 -7.67 -17.87
N GLN A 26 1.01 -8.79 -18.53
CA GLN A 26 -0.33 -9.04 -19.08
C GLN A 26 -1.45 -9.04 -18.03
N GLN A 27 -1.10 -9.25 -16.75
CA GLN A 27 -2.03 -9.24 -15.63
C GLN A 27 -1.96 -7.97 -14.78
N ASN A 28 -1.20 -6.94 -15.20
CA ASN A 28 -0.92 -5.72 -14.43
C ASN A 28 -0.22 -6.00 -13.07
N MET A 29 0.61 -7.03 -13.02
CA MET A 29 1.34 -7.45 -11.80
C MET A 29 2.85 -7.20 -11.87
N ALA A 30 3.36 -6.62 -12.96
CA ALA A 30 4.80 -6.37 -13.18
C ALA A 30 5.21 -4.90 -13.00
N ARG A 31 4.37 -4.10 -12.35
CA ARG A 31 4.64 -2.68 -12.10
C ARG A 31 5.86 -2.52 -11.18
N ALA A 32 6.84 -1.73 -11.62
CA ALA A 32 8.10 -1.52 -10.89
C ALA A 32 7.97 -0.43 -9.80
N HIS A 33 7.21 -0.71 -8.73
CA HIS A 33 6.92 0.28 -7.69
C HIS A 33 7.31 -0.12 -6.26
N ILE A 34 8.05 -1.22 -6.07
CA ILE A 34 8.47 -1.69 -4.74
C ILE A 34 9.29 -0.61 -4.02
N GLY A 35 8.91 -0.29 -2.79
CA GLY A 35 9.53 0.77 -1.98
C GLY A 35 9.20 2.20 -2.41
N PHE A 36 8.16 2.40 -3.20
CA PHE A 36 7.66 3.72 -3.59
C PHE A 36 6.23 3.97 -3.07
N ILE A 37 5.72 5.19 -3.24
CA ILE A 37 4.43 5.66 -2.70
C ILE A 37 3.21 4.80 -3.02
N THR A 38 3.27 3.96 -4.05
CA THR A 38 2.19 3.02 -4.44
C THR A 38 2.38 1.59 -3.91
N ASP A 39 3.49 1.30 -3.24
CA ASP A 39 3.74 0.05 -2.49
C ASP A 39 3.11 0.15 -1.08
N ILE A 40 1.79 0.23 -1.07
CA ILE A 40 1.02 0.60 0.12
C ILE A 40 0.74 -0.62 0.99
N ILE A 41 1.09 -0.54 2.27
CA ILE A 41 0.57 -1.46 3.29
C ILE A 41 -0.79 -0.93 3.75
N SER A 42 -1.86 -1.70 3.56
CA SER A 42 -3.20 -1.35 4.04
C SER A 42 -3.83 -2.51 4.78
N CYS A 43 -4.43 -2.23 5.95
CA CYS A 43 -5.34 -3.20 6.54
C CYS A 43 -6.68 -3.24 5.76
N PRO A 44 -7.55 -4.23 5.99
CA PRO A 44 -8.84 -4.31 5.30
C PRO A 44 -9.84 -3.19 5.66
N GLY A 45 -9.67 -2.54 6.81
CA GLY A 45 -10.53 -1.43 7.26
C GLY A 45 -12.01 -1.81 7.37
N GLY A 46 -12.88 -0.79 7.38
CA GLY A 46 -14.34 -0.96 7.48
C GLY A 46 -15.00 -1.72 6.33
N ASP A 47 -14.26 -2.07 5.28
CA ASP A 47 -14.78 -2.90 4.20
C ASP A 47 -14.90 -4.38 4.62
N PHE A 48 -14.01 -4.87 5.49
CA PHE A 48 -14.01 -6.28 5.92
C PHE A 48 -13.71 -6.52 7.42
N CYS A 49 -13.38 -5.49 8.19
CA CYS A 49 -13.04 -5.60 9.61
C CYS A 49 -14.10 -4.94 10.50
N SER A 50 -14.71 -5.71 11.40
CA SER A 50 -15.71 -5.23 12.36
C SER A 50 -15.17 -4.32 13.47
N LEU A 51 -13.83 -4.27 13.62
CA LEU A 51 -13.15 -3.40 14.60
C LEU A 51 -12.72 -2.06 14.00
N ALA A 52 -12.94 -1.85 12.70
CA ALA A 52 -12.47 -0.65 12.03
C ALA A 52 -13.34 0.57 12.41
N ASN A 53 -12.68 1.72 12.52
CA ASN A 53 -13.35 3.01 12.69
C ASN A 53 -13.60 3.71 11.35
N ALA A 54 -12.81 3.38 10.33
CA ALA A 54 -12.95 3.88 8.97
C ALA A 54 -12.48 2.86 7.94
N LYS A 55 -12.83 3.08 6.67
CA LYS A 55 -12.34 2.30 5.54
C LYS A 55 -10.86 2.58 5.26
N SER A 56 -10.22 1.70 4.49
CA SER A 56 -8.79 1.87 4.14
C SER A 56 -8.49 1.45 2.71
N ILE A 57 -9.11 0.38 2.20
CA ILE A 57 -8.90 -0.11 0.84
C ILE A 57 -9.23 0.98 -0.21
N PRO A 58 -10.38 1.68 -0.16
CA PRO A 58 -10.69 2.73 -1.13
C PRO A 58 -9.70 3.90 -1.12
N ILE A 59 -9.07 4.18 0.03
CA ILE A 59 -8.05 5.22 0.16
C ILE A 59 -6.76 4.75 -0.54
N ALA A 60 -6.31 3.52 -0.29
CA ALA A 60 -5.16 2.94 -0.98
C ALA A 60 -5.36 2.96 -2.51
N GLU A 61 -6.52 2.50 -2.99
CA GLU A 61 -6.84 2.52 -4.43
C GLU A 61 -6.87 3.93 -5.03
N ALA A 62 -7.39 4.92 -4.29
CA ALA A 62 -7.41 6.31 -4.73
C ALA A 62 -5.98 6.88 -4.85
N ILE A 63 -5.09 6.57 -3.90
CA ILE A 63 -3.68 6.97 -3.93
C ILE A 63 -2.97 6.29 -5.11
N THR A 64 -3.12 4.98 -5.28
CA THR A 64 -2.52 4.25 -6.41
C THR A 64 -2.95 4.81 -7.76
N ARG A 65 -4.24 5.13 -7.94
CA ARG A 65 -4.74 5.80 -9.17
C ARG A 65 -4.21 7.22 -9.33
N ARG A 66 -4.04 7.95 -8.23
CA ARG A 66 -3.49 9.32 -8.27
C ARG A 66 -2.03 9.35 -8.70
N PHE A 67 -1.29 8.28 -8.42
CA PHE A 67 0.10 8.07 -8.76
C PHE A 67 0.27 6.97 -9.83
N ASP A 68 -0.56 6.94 -10.86
CA ASP A 68 -0.48 5.93 -11.93
C ASP A 68 0.76 6.11 -12.84
N ASP A 69 1.26 7.35 -12.93
CA ASP A 69 2.44 7.71 -13.70
C ASP A 69 3.73 7.38 -12.93
N LEU A 70 4.54 6.44 -13.44
CA LEU A 70 5.78 6.00 -12.81
C LEU A 70 6.86 7.08 -12.74
N ASP A 71 6.92 8.00 -13.71
CA ASP A 71 7.92 9.08 -13.67
C ASP A 71 7.67 9.97 -12.44
N LYS A 72 6.39 10.30 -12.17
CA LYS A 72 6.00 11.03 -10.95
C LYS A 72 6.30 10.26 -9.67
N VAL A 73 6.14 8.94 -9.69
CA VAL A 73 6.46 8.08 -8.53
C VAL A 73 7.95 8.11 -8.25
N TYR A 74 8.78 8.00 -9.29
CA TYR A 74 10.24 8.03 -9.15
C TYR A 74 10.77 9.41 -8.75
N ASP A 75 10.17 10.50 -9.24
CA ASP A 75 10.52 11.87 -8.86
C ASP A 75 10.33 12.14 -7.35
N LEU A 76 9.38 11.44 -6.71
CA LEU A 76 9.19 11.51 -5.25
C LEU A 76 10.25 10.73 -4.46
N GLY A 77 10.91 9.76 -5.10
CA GLY A 77 11.84 8.84 -4.46
C GLY A 77 11.16 7.78 -3.58
N HIS A 78 11.99 7.04 -2.84
CA HIS A 78 11.51 6.03 -1.91
C HIS A 78 10.69 6.66 -0.79
N LEU A 79 9.47 6.15 -0.62
CA LEU A 79 8.49 6.73 0.29
C LEU A 79 7.44 5.69 0.69
N ASP A 80 7.46 5.29 1.95
CA ASP A 80 6.53 4.31 2.49
C ASP A 80 5.22 4.96 2.95
N LEU A 81 4.09 4.36 2.55
CA LEU A 81 2.76 4.79 2.96
C LEU A 81 1.96 3.63 3.55
N ASN A 82 1.55 3.81 4.80
CA ASN A 82 0.92 2.78 5.60
C ASN A 82 -0.45 3.24 6.11
N ILE A 83 -1.47 2.41 5.92
CA ILE A 83 -2.87 2.74 6.24
C ILE A 83 -3.45 1.74 7.24
N SER A 84 -4.07 2.25 8.30
CA SER A 84 -4.87 1.45 9.23
C SER A 84 -6.23 2.08 9.45
N GLY A 85 -7.30 1.31 9.29
CA GLY A 85 -8.68 1.77 9.55
C GLY A 85 -9.02 1.96 11.03
N CYS A 86 -8.14 1.61 11.97
CA CYS A 86 -8.30 1.84 13.41
C CYS A 86 -6.97 1.80 14.18
N MET A 87 -7.03 2.07 15.48
CA MET A 87 -5.88 2.14 16.41
C MET A 87 -5.12 0.81 16.59
N ASN A 88 -5.70 -0.33 16.21
CA ASN A 88 -5.02 -1.63 16.28
C ASN A 88 -3.82 -1.73 15.36
N ALA A 89 -3.65 -0.77 14.44
CA ALA A 89 -2.43 -0.58 13.67
C ALA A 89 -1.96 -1.79 12.85
N CYS A 90 -2.89 -2.63 12.36
CA CYS A 90 -2.52 -3.81 11.56
C CYS A 90 -1.76 -3.47 10.26
N GLY A 91 -1.93 -2.26 9.74
CA GLY A 91 -1.15 -1.75 8.61
C GLY A 91 0.10 -0.98 9.02
N HIS A 92 0.47 -0.96 10.31
CA HIS A 92 1.66 -0.30 10.83
C HIS A 92 1.79 1.18 10.42
N HIS A 93 0.67 1.91 10.47
CA HIS A 93 0.60 3.33 10.04
C HIS A 93 1.58 4.27 10.77
N HIS A 94 2.10 3.90 11.94
CA HIS A 94 3.00 4.75 12.73
C HIS A 94 4.47 4.66 12.28
N VAL A 95 4.86 3.63 11.52
CA VAL A 95 6.25 3.48 11.03
C VAL A 95 6.43 3.89 9.57
N GLY A 96 5.35 4.01 8.79
CA GLY A 96 5.45 4.52 7.42
C GLY A 96 5.89 5.98 7.41
N ASN A 97 6.62 6.40 6.37
CA ASN A 97 6.97 7.81 6.20
C ASN A 97 5.71 8.69 6.18
N ILE A 98 4.64 8.17 5.58
CA ILE A 98 3.28 8.70 5.68
C ILE A 98 2.36 7.64 6.32
N GLY A 99 1.79 8.00 7.45
CA GLY A 99 0.83 7.18 8.19
C GLY A 99 -0.59 7.69 8.05
N ILE A 100 -1.54 6.81 7.71
CA ILE A 100 -2.98 7.13 7.70
C ILE A 100 -3.71 6.27 8.73
N LEU A 101 -4.33 6.91 9.72
CA LEU A 101 -5.14 6.27 10.76
C LEU A 101 -6.61 6.68 10.63
N GLY A 102 -7.48 5.70 10.41
CA GLY A 102 -8.93 5.84 10.51
C GLY A 102 -9.40 6.08 11.94
N VAL A 103 -10.16 7.14 12.15
CA VAL A 103 -10.80 7.49 13.42
C VAL A 103 -12.28 7.81 13.19
N ASP A 104 -13.14 7.40 14.10
CA ASP A 104 -14.55 7.80 14.08
C ASP A 104 -14.72 9.08 14.89
N LYS A 105 -15.45 10.05 14.33
CA LYS A 105 -15.92 11.21 15.10
C LYS A 105 -17.42 11.37 14.89
N LYS A 106 -18.20 10.88 15.88
CA LYS A 106 -19.66 10.99 15.91
C LYS A 106 -20.32 10.25 14.73
N GLY A 107 -19.84 9.05 14.40
CA GLY A 107 -20.40 8.23 13.32
C GLY A 107 -19.97 8.65 11.92
N ALA A 108 -18.96 9.51 11.81
CA ALA A 108 -18.37 9.92 10.54
C ALA A 108 -16.89 9.50 10.50
N GLU A 109 -16.46 9.03 9.34
CA GLU A 109 -15.07 8.64 9.09
C GLU A 109 -14.18 9.87 8.99
N PHE A 110 -13.11 9.89 9.78
CA PHE A 110 -12.02 10.85 9.69
C PHE A 110 -10.69 10.10 9.58
N TYR A 111 -9.68 10.80 9.08
CA TYR A 111 -8.35 10.25 8.90
C TYR A 111 -7.34 11.17 9.57
N GLN A 112 -6.57 10.63 10.50
CA GLN A 112 -5.38 11.29 11.05
C GLN A 112 -4.19 10.94 10.16
N ILE A 113 -3.41 11.97 9.80
CA ILE A 113 -2.20 11.82 9.00
C ILE A 113 -0.99 12.06 9.90
N THR A 114 -0.04 11.14 9.88
CA THR A 114 1.26 11.25 10.56
C THR A 114 2.37 11.26 9.52
N LEU A 115 3.44 12.01 9.77
CA LEU A 115 4.58 12.14 8.86
C LEU A 115 5.89 11.84 9.62
N GLY A 116 6.87 11.26 8.93
CA GLY A 116 8.23 11.10 9.44
C GLY A 116 8.52 9.77 10.15
N GLY A 117 7.69 8.74 9.95
CA GLY A 117 8.07 7.36 10.30
C GLY A 117 9.26 6.87 9.48
N ASN A 118 9.91 5.80 9.94
CA ASN A 118 11.11 5.21 9.34
C ASN A 118 11.29 3.74 9.75
#